data_AF-A0A382EKP6-F1
#
_entry.id   AF-A0A382EKP6-F1
#
_cell.length_a   1.000
_cell.length_b   1.000
_cell.length_c   1.000
_cell.angle_alpha   90.00
_cell.angle_beta   90.00
_cell.angle_gamma   90.00
#
_symmetry.space_group_name_H-M   'P 1'
#
loop_
_entity.id
_entity.type
_entity.pdbx_description
1 polymer ?
#
loop_
_entity_poly.entity_id
_entity_poly.type
_entity_poly.pdbx_seq_one_letter_code
_entity_poly.pdbx_strand_id
1 'polypeptide(L)'
;MKYLKQFVIGSSCLVFLPFYYSVKNKQPKKTYNYYDYTLIAPIWFGIWNIISLIIAEYFGLSDRLRFLVISIISSLSIMCISYNTKSYTFTNTEWIQYFCYIFMKYLFTWNIVIFCLEKYS
;
A
#
# COMPACT_ATOMS: atom_id res chain seq x y z
N MET A 1 19.29 -4.60 -12.45
CA MET A 1 18.75 -3.50 -11.62
C MET A 1 17.21 -3.45 -11.52
N LYS A 2 16.48 -4.46 -12.02
CA LYS A 2 15.00 -4.45 -12.06
C LYS A 2 14.33 -4.26 -10.69
N TYR A 3 14.78 -4.98 -9.66
CA TYR A 3 14.20 -4.87 -8.31
C TYR A 3 14.44 -3.52 -7.65
N LEU A 4 15.62 -2.92 -7.87
CA LEU A 4 15.91 -1.57 -7.38
C LEU A 4 15.00 -0.53 -8.04
N LYS A 5 14.75 -0.64 -9.36
CA LYS A 5 13.76 0.21 -10.06
C LYS A 5 12.38 0.07 -9.43
N GLN A 6 11.93 -1.15 -9.14
CA GLN A 6 10.63 -1.37 -8.48
C GLN A 6 10.56 -0.76 -7.09
N PHE A 7 11.63 -0.88 -6.29
CA PHE A 7 11.70 -0.25 -4.99
C PHE A 7 11.56 1.28 -5.10
N VAL A 8 12.32 1.91 -6.01
CA VAL A 8 12.30 3.36 -6.23
C VAL A 8 10.91 3.83 -6.68
N ILE A 9 10.26 3.11 -7.59
CA ILE A 9 8.89 3.44 -8.04
C ILE A 9 7.90 3.34 -6.88
N GLY A 10 7.91 2.23 -6.14
CA GLY A 10 6.98 1.99 -5.04
C GLY A 10 7.20 2.95 -3.86
N SER A 11 8.44 3.34 -3.61
CA SER A 11 8.82 4.31 -2.57
C SER A 11 8.76 5.77 -3.05
N SER A 12 8.16 6.07 -4.21
CA SER A 12 8.07 7.43 -4.74
C SER A 12 7.00 8.27 -4.03
N CYS A 13 7.20 9.59 -4.03
CA CYS A 13 6.31 10.54 -3.35
C CYS A 13 4.86 10.47 -3.84
N LEU A 14 4.65 10.22 -5.14
CA LEU A 14 3.32 10.10 -5.73
C LEU A 14 2.52 8.92 -5.16
N VAL A 15 3.21 7.88 -4.68
CA VAL A 15 2.59 6.71 -4.05
C VAL A 15 2.19 7.01 -2.61
N PHE A 16 3.12 7.49 -1.77
CA PHE A 16 2.87 7.58 -0.33
C PHE A 16 2.24 8.90 0.14
N LEU A 17 2.35 10.02 -0.61
CA LEU A 17 1.80 11.32 -0.19
C LEU A 17 0.27 11.29 0.05
N PRO A 18 -0.56 10.64 -0.80
CA PRO A 18 -1.98 10.49 -0.52
C PRO A 18 -2.27 9.71 0.78
N PHE A 19 -1.35 8.86 1.21
CA PHE A 19 -1.45 8.13 2.48
C PHE A 19 -1.13 9.03 3.66
N TYR A 20 -0.05 9.80 3.60
CA TYR A 20 0.30 10.79 4.61
C TYR A 20 -0.83 11.78 4.86
N TYR A 21 -1.37 12.37 3.78
CA TYR A 21 -2.49 13.30 3.86
C TYR A 21 -3.70 12.68 4.56
N SER A 22 -4.04 11.44 4.22
CA SER A 22 -5.16 10.73 4.84
C SER A 22 -4.92 10.44 6.31
N VAL A 23 -3.72 9.99 6.70
CA VAL A 23 -3.42 9.64 8.11
C VAL A 23 -3.36 10.89 8.99
N LYS A 24 -2.85 12.01 8.44
CA LYS A 24 -2.81 13.28 9.16
C LYS A 24 -4.21 13.85 9.41
N ASN A 25 -5.06 13.87 8.37
CA ASN A 25 -6.31 14.63 8.41
C ASN A 25 -7.57 13.80 8.68
N LYS A 26 -7.56 12.51 8.35
CA LYS A 26 -8.76 11.65 8.42
C LYS A 26 -8.68 10.56 9.49
N GLN A 27 -7.54 10.41 10.15
CA GLN A 27 -7.30 9.34 11.12
C GLN A 27 -6.88 9.91 12.49
N PRO A 28 -7.79 10.57 13.24
CA PRO A 28 -7.50 11.12 14.56
C PRO A 28 -7.36 10.02 15.63
N LYS A 29 -8.02 8.88 15.47
CA LYS A 29 -8.05 7.75 16.42
C LYS A 29 -6.86 6.77 16.29
N LYS A 30 -5.76 7.19 15.67
CA LYS A 30 -4.55 6.35 15.54
C LYS A 30 -3.83 6.23 16.89
N THR A 31 -3.29 5.05 17.16
CA THR A 31 -2.50 4.77 18.38
C THR A 31 -1.00 4.78 18.13
N TYR A 32 -0.58 4.76 16.86
CA TYR A 32 0.82 4.82 16.45
C TYR A 32 1.31 6.26 16.21
N ASN A 33 2.63 6.45 16.26
CA ASN A 33 3.26 7.72 15.97
C ASN A 33 3.24 8.02 14.46
N TYR A 34 2.80 9.23 14.11
CA TYR A 34 2.75 9.68 12.72
C TYR A 34 4.13 9.75 12.04
N TYR A 35 5.17 10.14 12.79
CA TYR A 35 6.54 10.20 12.29
C TYR A 35 7.05 8.82 11.86
N ASP A 36 6.87 7.80 12.71
CA ASP A 36 7.27 6.42 12.40
C ASP A 36 6.51 5.91 11.17
N TYR A 37 5.22 6.22 11.07
CA TYR A 37 4.42 5.91 9.89
C TYR A 37 5.00 6.53 8.61
N THR A 38 5.45 7.79 8.67
CA THR A 38 6.06 8.44 7.51
C THR A 38 7.36 7.76 7.08
N LEU A 39 8.14 7.20 7.99
CA LEU A 39 9.35 6.45 7.62
C LEU A 39 9.03 5.07 7.04
N ILE A 40 8.02 4.39 7.60
CA ILE A 40 7.69 3.01 7.24
C ILE A 40 6.94 2.91 5.91
N ALA A 41 6.02 3.84 5.61
CA ALA A 41 5.14 3.69 4.44
C ALA A 41 5.89 3.63 3.08
N PRO A 42 6.90 4.48 2.78
CA PRO A 42 7.67 4.37 1.54
C PRO A 42 8.39 3.02 1.42
N ILE A 43 8.95 2.53 2.52
CA ILE A 43 9.63 1.22 2.59
C ILE A 43 8.62 0.10 2.32
N TRP A 44 7.44 0.18 2.93
CA TRP A 44 6.35 -0.77 2.73
C TRP A 44 5.96 -0.89 1.25
N PHE A 45 5.64 0.22 0.59
CA PHE A 45 5.27 0.20 -0.83
C PHE A 45 6.43 -0.24 -1.73
N GLY A 46 7.66 0.20 -1.45
CA GLY A 46 8.86 -0.23 -2.19
C GLY A 46 9.08 -1.75 -2.12
N ILE A 47 9.01 -2.33 -0.92
CA ILE A 47 9.17 -3.79 -0.72
C ILE A 47 8.03 -4.55 -1.40
N TRP A 48 6.79 -4.12 -1.24
CA TRP A 48 5.65 -4.78 -1.88
C TRP A 48 5.73 -4.74 -3.40
N ASN A 49 6.31 -3.69 -3.98
CA ASN A 49 6.49 -3.62 -5.43
C ASN A 49 7.56 -4.61 -5.92
N ILE A 50 8.66 -4.77 -5.16
CA ILE A 50 9.64 -5.85 -5.41
C ILE A 50 8.96 -7.23 -5.35
N ILE A 51 8.22 -7.50 -4.27
CA ILE A 51 7.51 -8.78 -4.09
C ILE A 51 6.53 -9.01 -5.25
N SER A 52 5.83 -7.97 -5.71
CA SER A 52 4.93 -8.05 -6.85
C SER A 52 5.64 -8.56 -8.10
N LEU A 53 6.84 -8.06 -8.38
CA LEU A 53 7.62 -8.47 -9.54
C LEU A 53 8.10 -9.90 -9.40
N ILE A 54 8.56 -10.31 -8.21
CA ILE A 54 8.97 -11.70 -7.94
C ILE A 54 7.81 -12.67 -8.20
N ILE A 55 6.61 -12.36 -7.68
CA ILE A 55 5.41 -13.17 -7.90
C ILE A 55 5.08 -13.23 -9.39
N ALA A 56 5.11 -12.10 -10.09
CA ALA A 56 4.80 -12.06 -11.51
C ALA A 56 5.77 -12.86 -12.37
N GLU A 57 7.07 -12.81 -12.08
CA GLU A 57 8.07 -13.57 -12.81
C GLU A 57 7.96 -15.07 -12.53
N TYR A 58 7.67 -15.45 -11.28
CA TYR A 58 7.52 -16.85 -10.91
C TYR A 58 6.29 -17.51 -11.56
N PHE A 59 5.17 -16.79 -11.64
CA PHE A 59 3.92 -17.32 -12.20
C PHE A 59 3.64 -16.90 -13.66
N GLY A 60 4.52 -16.11 -14.28
CA GLY A 60 4.33 -15.60 -15.64
C GLY A 60 3.13 -14.64 -15.77
N LEU A 61 2.87 -13.80 -14.76
CA LEU A 61 1.72 -12.89 -14.76
C LEU A 61 1.94 -11.70 -15.69
N SER A 62 0.88 -11.25 -16.36
CA SER A 62 0.87 -9.95 -17.05
C SER A 62 0.92 -8.80 -16.04
N ASP A 63 1.41 -7.62 -16.45
CA ASP A 63 1.53 -6.46 -15.54
C ASP A 63 0.20 -6.07 -14.89
N ARG A 64 -0.90 -6.13 -15.66
CA ARG A 64 -2.25 -5.84 -15.13
C ARG A 64 -2.65 -6.83 -14.06
N LEU A 65 -2.37 -8.11 -14.27
CA LEU A 65 -2.69 -9.15 -13.31
C LEU A 65 -1.79 -9.06 -12.07
N ARG A 66 -0.49 -8.77 -12.25
CA ARG A 66 0.46 -8.52 -11.16
C ARG A 66 -0.07 -7.45 -10.21
N PHE A 67 -0.47 -6.29 -10.74
CA PHE A 67 -0.93 -5.18 -9.90
C PHE A 67 -2.31 -5.43 -9.27
N LEU A 68 -3.19 -6.17 -9.94
CA LEU A 68 -4.44 -6.61 -9.34
C LEU A 68 -4.18 -7.53 -8.15
N VAL A 69 -3.35 -8.57 -8.33
CA VAL A 69 -3.01 -9.54 -7.28
C VAL A 69 -2.33 -8.86 -6.11
N ILE A 70 -1.30 -8.05 -6.36
CA ILE A 70 -0.57 -7.39 -5.26
C ILE A 70 -1.45 -6.40 -4.50
N SER A 71 -2.41 -5.74 -5.16
CA SER A 71 -3.32 -4.82 -4.50
C SER A 71 -4.21 -5.52 -3.47
N ILE A 72 -4.68 -6.72 -3.79
CA ILE A 72 -5.48 -7.54 -2.87
C ILE A 72 -4.60 -8.01 -1.71
N ILE A 73 -3.45 -8.63 -1.99
CA ILE A 73 -2.58 -9.21 -0.95
C ILE A 73 -2.04 -8.13 0.01
N SER A 74 -1.54 -7.02 -0.53
CA SER A 74 -0.96 -5.94 0.30
C SER A 74 -2.01 -5.19 1.11
N SER A 75 -3.23 -5.03 0.57
CA SER A 75 -4.34 -4.42 1.31
C SER A 75 -4.81 -5.31 2.47
N LEU A 76 -4.96 -6.62 2.24
CA LEU A 76 -5.28 -7.58 3.31
C LEU A 76 -4.19 -7.61 4.38
N SER A 77 -2.92 -7.55 3.96
CA SER A 77 -1.78 -7.53 4.88
C SER A 77 -1.82 -6.32 5.81
N ILE A 78 -2.02 -5.11 5.27
CA ILE A 78 -2.09 -3.90 6.12
C ILE A 78 -3.34 -3.89 7.00
N MET A 79 -4.47 -4.42 6.54
CA MET A 79 -5.69 -4.54 7.35
C MET A 79 -5.47 -5.49 8.53
N CYS A 80 -4.89 -6.66 8.26
CA CYS A 80 -4.56 -7.66 9.28
C CYS A 80 -3.57 -7.10 10.30
N ILE A 81 -2.50 -6.43 9.86
CA ILE A 81 -1.54 -5.77 10.75
C ILE A 81 -2.24 -4.70 11.58
N SER A 82 -3.03 -3.82 10.96
CA SER A 82 -3.72 -2.72 11.65
C SER A 82 -4.66 -3.22 12.74
N TYR A 83 -5.41 -4.29 12.47
CA TYR A 83 -6.37 -4.88 13.39
C TYR A 83 -5.67 -5.57 14.57
N ASN A 84 -4.68 -6.44 14.30
CA ASN A 84 -3.98 -7.20 15.33
C ASN A 84 -3.10 -6.34 16.23
N THR A 85 -2.48 -5.29 15.68
CA THR A 85 -1.67 -4.34 16.47
C THR A 85 -2.51 -3.29 17.20
N LYS A 86 -3.84 -3.29 17.01
CA LYS A 86 -4.75 -2.25 17.53
C LYS A 86 -4.25 -0.84 17.18
N SER A 87 -3.82 -0.66 15.93
CA SER A 87 -3.29 0.60 15.38
C SER A 87 -4.29 1.77 15.44
N TYR A 88 -5.57 1.46 15.69
CA TYR A 88 -6.64 2.44 15.82
C TYR A 88 -7.61 2.04 16.94
N THR A 89 -8.16 3.03 17.63
CA THR A 89 -9.24 2.85 18.63
C THR A 89 -10.62 2.91 17.99
N PHE A 90 -10.82 2.09 16.95
CA PHE A 90 -12.08 2.04 16.20
C PHE A 90 -13.13 1.15 16.84
N THR A 91 -14.40 1.52 16.65
CA THR A 91 -15.55 0.63 16.88
C THR A 91 -15.68 -0.39 15.73
N ASN A 92 -16.55 -1.39 15.89
CA ASN A 92 -16.77 -2.41 14.86
C ASN A 92 -17.23 -1.81 13.52
N THR A 93 -18.07 -0.77 13.53
CA THR A 93 -18.55 -0.11 12.31
C THR A 93 -17.44 0.69 11.64
N GLU A 94 -16.59 1.37 12.43
CA GLU A 94 -15.43 2.11 11.94
C GLU A 94 -14.37 1.18 11.34
N TRP A 95 -14.19 -0.03 11.88
CA TRP A 95 -13.31 -1.04 11.29
C TRP A 95 -13.77 -1.47 9.90
N ILE A 96 -15.08 -1.70 9.71
CA ILE A 96 -15.64 -2.05 8.39
C ILE A 96 -15.39 -0.90 7.40
N GLN A 97 -15.65 0.35 7.80
CA GLN A 97 -15.38 1.52 6.96
C GLN A 97 -13.89 1.66 6.63
N TYR A 98 -13.02 1.44 7.61
CA TYR A 98 -11.57 1.46 7.42
C TYR A 98 -11.11 0.39 6.43
N PHE A 99 -11.59 -0.85 6.56
CA PHE A 99 -11.26 -1.94 5.65
C PHE A 99 -11.71 -1.64 4.23
N CYS A 100 -12.95 -1.19 4.02
CA CYS A 100 -13.43 -0.78 2.70
C CYS A 100 -12.58 0.38 2.14
N TYR A 101 -12.26 1.38 2.95
CA TYR A 101 -11.46 2.54 2.54
C TYR A 101 -10.04 2.12 2.10
N ILE A 102 -9.35 1.32 2.93
CA ILE A 102 -8.00 0.84 2.63
C ILE A 102 -8.01 -0.06 1.40
N PHE A 103 -8.99 -0.95 1.26
CA PHE A 103 -9.12 -1.83 0.10
C PHE A 103 -9.18 -1.02 -1.20
N MET A 104 -10.12 -0.07 -1.27
CA MET A 104 -10.32 0.77 -2.45
C MET A 104 -9.09 1.64 -2.74
N LYS A 105 -8.46 2.18 -1.70
CA LYS A 105 -7.27 3.02 -1.84
C LYS A 105 -6.08 2.23 -2.37
N TYR A 106 -5.85 1.03 -1.88
CA TYR A 106 -4.78 0.16 -2.38
C TYR A 106 -5.07 -0.29 -3.81
N LEU A 107 -6.32 -0.67 -4.12
CA LEU A 107 -6.72 -1.01 -5.48
C LEU A 107 -6.39 0.11 -6.47
N PHE A 108 -6.75 1.35 -6.14
CA PHE A 108 -6.43 2.54 -6.94
C PHE A 108 -4.91 2.78 -7.04
N THR A 109 -4.20 2.73 -5.90
CA THR A 109 -2.76 3.04 -5.85
C THR A 109 -1.95 2.08 -6.71
N TRP A 110 -2.21 0.78 -6.61
CA TRP A 110 -1.47 -0.22 -7.39
C TRP A 110 -1.83 -0.21 -8.88
N ASN A 111 -3.13 -0.22 -9.21
CA ASN A 111 -3.58 -0.41 -10.59
C ASN A 111 -3.54 0.85 -11.45
N ILE A 112 -3.43 2.03 -10.83
CA ILE A 112 -3.39 3.32 -11.51
C ILE A 112 -2.07 4.01 -11.22
N VAL A 113 -1.77 4.35 -9.97
CA VAL A 113 -0.58 5.17 -9.66
C VAL A 113 0.71 4.43 -9.99
N ILE A 114 0.94 3.27 -9.37
CA ILE A 114 2.17 2.50 -9.53
C ILE A 114 2.26 1.94 -10.96
N PHE A 115 1.16 1.42 -11.51
CA PHE A 115 1.11 0.97 -12.90
C PHE A 115 1.52 2.06 -13.90
N CYS A 116 0.99 3.28 -13.76
CA CYS A 116 1.37 4.39 -14.64
C CYS A 116 2.83 4.77 -14.44
N LEU A 117 3.30 4.86 -13.20
CA LEU A 117 4.71 5.17 -12.93
C LEU A 117 5.64 4.16 -13.59
N GLU A 118 5.35 2.86 -13.49
CA GLU A 118 6.17 1.84 -14.11
C GLU A 118 6.13 1.85 -15.63
N LYS A 119 4.97 2.14 -16.22
CA LYS A 119 4.81 2.21 -17.68
C LYS A 119 5.58 3.38 -18.31
N TYR A 120 5.77 4.47 -17.57
CA TYR A 120 6.35 5.72 -18.08
C TYR A 120 7.70 6.11 -17.46
N SER A 121 8.33 5.21 -16.69
CA SER A 121 9.71 5.35 -16.17
C SER A 121 10.64 4.33 -16.77
#